data_AF-A0A2R6FK79-F1
#
_entry.id   AF-A0A2R6FK79-F1
#
_cell.length_a   1.000
_cell.length_b   1.000
_cell.length_c   1.000
_cell.angle_alpha   90.00
_cell.angle_beta   90.00
_cell.angle_gamma   90.00
#
_symmetry.space_group_name_H-M   'P 1'
#
loop_
_entity.id
_entity.type
_entity.pdbx_description
1 polymer ?
#
loop_
_entity_poly.entity_id
_entity_poly.type
_entity_poly.pdbx_seq_one_letter_code
_entity_poly.pdbx_strand_id
1 'polypeptide(L)' 'MSEIRVAAIVGSLRADSNSRRACRRALTAAEAYEDVETDLLDLQEFRLPVFDADHREAGDAEAFT' A
#
# COMPACT_ATOMS: atom_id res chain seq x y z
N MET A 1 -7.65 -16.41 15.03
CA MET A 1 -8.49 -15.29 14.52
C MET A 1 -7.86 -14.85 13.21
N SER A 2 -8.66 -14.50 12.20
CA SER A 2 -8.11 -13.97 10.94
C SER A 2 -7.60 -12.57 11.22
N GLU A 3 -6.29 -12.36 11.08
CA GLU A 3 -5.68 -11.04 11.13
C GLU A 3 -6.27 -10.18 10.00
N ILE A 4 -6.88 -9.05 10.34
CA ILE A 4 -7.41 -8.10 9.37
C ILE A 4 -6.24 -7.22 8.92
N ARG A 5 -5.90 -7.27 7.63
CA ARG A 5 -4.80 -6.47 7.09
C ARG A 5 -5.32 -5.23 6.36
N VAL A 6 -4.84 -4.05 6.77
CA VAL A 6 -5.22 -2.76 6.18
C VAL A 6 -3.98 -2.09 5.56
N ALA A 7 -3.94 -2.03 4.23
CA ALA A 7 -2.90 -1.30 3.51
C ALA A 7 -3.42 0.07 3.05
N ALA A 8 -2.65 1.14 3.28
CA ALA A 8 -2.92 2.47 2.75
C ALA A 8 -1.89 2.86 1.69
N ILE A 9 -2.34 3.24 0.50
CA ILE A 9 -1.48 3.59 -0.64
C ILE A 9 -1.34 5.11 -0.74
N VAL A 10 -0.11 5.62 -0.70
CA VAL A 10 0.17 7.05 -0.81
C VAL A 10 0.00 7.51 -2.26
N GLY A 11 -1.03 8.30 -2.53
CA GLY A 11 -1.36 8.78 -3.89
C GLY A 11 -0.51 9.95 -4.42
N SER A 12 0.66 10.25 -3.84
CA SER A 12 1.50 11.36 -4.30
C SER A 12 2.97 11.11 -3.97
N LEU A 13 3.82 11.28 -4.98
CA LEU A 13 5.28 11.11 -4.90
C LEU A 13 6.02 12.36 -4.41
N ARG A 14 5.30 13.44 -4.07
CA ARG A 14 5.93 14.67 -3.56
C ARG A 14 6.50 14.45 -2.16
N ALA A 15 7.59 15.13 -1.83
CA ALA A 15 8.14 15.13 -0.47
C ALA A 15 7.10 15.63 0.55
N ASP A 16 6.40 16.73 0.25
CA ASP A 16 5.30 17.27 1.05
C ASP A 16 3.93 16.70 0.64
N SER A 17 3.81 15.37 0.67
CA SER A 17 2.57 14.67 0.33
C SER A 17 1.51 14.75 1.43
N ASN A 18 0.38 15.41 1.15
CA ASN A 18 -0.79 15.40 2.05
C ASN A 18 -1.45 14.01 2.11
N SER A 19 -1.43 13.23 1.03
CA SER A 19 -1.94 11.85 1.07
C SER A 19 -1.11 10.99 2.01
N ARG A 20 0.23 11.14 2.05
CA ARG A 20 1.09 10.46 3.03
C ARG A 20 0.68 10.77 4.47
N ARG A 21 0.41 12.05 4.77
CA ARG A 21 -0.05 12.48 6.10
C ARG A 21 -1.42 11.88 6.44
N ALA A 22 -2.35 11.88 5.49
CA ALA A 22 -3.68 11.31 5.66
C ALA A 22 -3.66 9.78 5.85
N CYS A 23 -2.88 9.06 5.04
CA CYS A 23 -2.70 7.61 5.15
C CYS A 23 -2.13 7.22 6.52
N ARG A 24 -1.08 7.92 6.99
CA ARG A 24 -0.53 7.70 8.35
C ARG A 24 -1.60 7.89 9.43
N ARG A 25 -2.39 8.97 9.34
CA ARG A 25 -3.50 9.22 10.29
C ARG A 25 -4.53 8.09 10.29
N ALA A 26 -4.88 7.58 9.11
CA ALA A 26 -5.84 6.50 8.95
C ALA A 26 -5.31 5.18 9.53
N LEU A 27 -4.06 4.81 9.22
CA LEU A 27 -3.44 3.61 9.77
C LEU A 27 -3.28 3.68 11.30
N THR A 28 -2.89 4.83 11.85
CA THR A 28 -2.86 5.02 13.32
C THR A 28 -4.23 4.81 13.96
N ALA A 29 -5.33 5.13 13.28
CA ALA A 29 -6.67 4.84 13.78
C ALA A 29 -6.99 3.34 13.70
N ALA A 30 -6.51 2.64 12.66
CA ALA A 30 -6.69 1.20 12.48
C ALA A 30 -5.86 0.37 13.49
N GLU A 31 -4.66 0.83 13.86
CA GLU A 31 -3.80 0.22 14.89
C GLU A 31 -4.44 0.17 16.28
N ALA A 32 -5.52 0.93 16.52
CA ALA A 32 -6.24 0.92 17.79
C ALA A 32 -7.16 -0.30 17.98
N TYR A 33 -7.36 -1.11 16.94
CA TYR A 33 -8.21 -2.30 16.97
C TYR A 33 -7.34 -3.55 17.17
N GLU A 34 -7.85 -4.49 17.98
CA GLU A 34 -7.21 -5.80 18.16
C GLU A 34 -7.27 -6.60 16.84
N ASP A 35 -6.26 -7.45 16.62
CA ASP A 35 -6.10 -8.30 15.43
C ASP A 35 -6.07 -7.53 14.08
N VAL A 36 -5.74 -6.24 14.10
CA VAL A 36 -5.51 -5.44 12.89
C VAL A 36 -4.01 -5.20 12.66
N GLU A 37 -3.55 -5.58 11.47
CA GLU A 37 -2.21 -5.26 10.98
C GLU A 37 -2.29 -4.16 9.91
N THR A 38 -1.42 -3.15 10.03
CA THR A 38 -1.40 -2.00 9.13
C THR A 38 -0.13 -1.97 8.27
N ASP A 39 -0.26 -1.51 7.03
CA ASP A 39 0.87 -1.30 6.13
C ASP A 39 0.73 0.00 5.33
N LEU A 40 1.83 0.75 5.21
CA LEU A 40 1.88 2.01 4.46
C LEU A 40 2.69 1.82 3.18
N LEU A 41 1.97 1.74 2.06
CA LEU A 41 2.58 1.59 0.74
C LEU A 41 2.87 2.97 0.14
N ASP A 42 4.08 3.49 0.42
CA ASP A 42 4.58 4.71 -0.21
C ASP A 42 5.27 4.41 -1.53
N LEU A 43 4.58 4.67 -2.64
CA LEU A 43 5.06 4.35 -3.99
C LEU A 43 6.40 4.98 -4.36
N GLN A 44 6.87 6.00 -3.63
CA GLN A 44 8.20 6.57 -3.82
C GLN A 44 9.33 5.57 -3.47
N GLU A 45 9.07 4.65 -2.55
CA GLU A 45 10.05 3.65 -2.09
C GLU A 45 10.12 2.43 -3.02
N PHE A 46 9.17 2.31 -3.95
CA PHE A 46 9.08 1.16 -4.85
C PHE A 46 9.62 1.51 -6.24
N ARG A 47 10.43 0.61 -6.80
CA ARG A 47 10.75 0.63 -8.23
C ARG A 47 9.77 -0.28 -8.96
N LEU A 48 8.61 0.26 -9.27
CA LEU A 48 7.58 -0.47 -10.00
C LEU A 48 7.88 -0.48 -11.51
N PRO A 49 7.61 -1.59 -12.20
CA PRO A 49 7.71 -1.63 -13.65
C PRO A 49 6.68 -0.68 -14.28
N VAL A 50 7.02 -0.13 -15.44
CA VAL A 50 6.02 0.54 -16.28
C VAL A 50 5.02 -0.51 -16.75
N PHE A 51 3.74 -0.17 -16.76
CA PHE A 51 2.71 -1.04 -17.32
C PHE A 51 3.01 -1.35 -18.80
N ASP A 52 3.07 -2.63 -19.13
CA ASP A 52 3.23 -3.13 -20.49
C ASP A 52 1.98 -3.94 -20.88
N ALA A 53 1.24 -3.45 -21.88
CA ALA A 53 0.00 -4.09 -22.32
C ALA A 53 0.25 -5.44 -23.03
N ASP A 54 1.44 -5.63 -23.59
CA ASP A 54 1.84 -6.87 -24.26
C ASP A 54 2.26 -7.95 -23.23
N HIS A 55 2.72 -7.53 -22.05
CA HIS A 55 3.14 -8.40 -20.94
C HIS A 55 2.28 -8.16 -19.70
N ARG A 56 1.03 -8.66 -19.75
CA ARG A 56 0.04 -8.48 -18.67
C ARG A 56 0.40 -9.18 -17.35
N GLU A 57 1.27 -10.18 -17.41
CA GLU A 57 1.83 -10.90 -16.25
C GLU A 57 3.16 -10.27 -15.80
N ALA A 58 3.14 -8.97 -15.49
CA ALA A 58 4.36 -8.19 -15.21
C ALA A 58 4.97 -8.43 -13.81
N GLY A 59 4.64 -9.52 -13.13
CA GLY A 59 5.09 -9.77 -11.75
C GLY A 59 4.64 -11.12 -11.20
N ASP A 60 4.60 -11.22 -9.88
CA ASP A 60 4.31 -12.43 -9.11
C ASP A 60 2.86 -12.53 -8.66
N ALA A 61 1.95 -11.72 -9.23
CA ALA A 61 0.54 -11.68 -8.83
C ALA A 61 -0.13 -13.07 -8.88
N GLU A 62 0.23 -13.90 -9.86
CA GLU A 62 -0.28 -15.27 -9.97
C GLU A 62 0.17 -16.20 -8.82
N ALA A 63 1.27 -15.88 -8.12
CA ALA A 63 1.73 -16.67 -6.99
C ALA A 63 0.87 -16.48 -5.72
N PHE A 64 -0.07 -15.53 -5.73
CA PHE A 64 -0.86 -15.12 -4.56
C PHE A 64 -2.39 -15.17 -4.78
N THR A 65 -2.87 -15.89 -5.81
CA THR A 65 -4.30 -16.16 -6.06
C THR A 65 -4.80 -17.40 -5.33
#